data_AF-A0A2V9CA60-F1
#
_entry.id   AF-A0A2V9CA60-F1
#
_cell.length_a   1.000
_cell.length_b   1.000
_cell.length_c   1.000
_cell.angle_alpha   90.00
_cell.angle_beta   90.00
_cell.angle_gamma   90.00
#
_symmetry.space_group_name_H-M   'P 1'
#
loop_
_entity.id
_entity.type
_entity.pdbx_description
1 polymer ?
#
loop_
_entity_poly.entity_id
_entity_poly.type
_entity_poly.pdbx_seq_one_letter_code
_entity_poly.pdbx_strand_id
1 'polypeptide(L)'
;MAEKTILVGVIPEAMVIGPSDQVAWVAGEGQLKIEFDANRSPFSSNIFQAPAGMRLLSGTPRPGTKPGSFRYRLWLNDQWIGSGEIILREK
;
A
#
# COMPACT_ATOMS: atom_id res chain seq x y z
N MET A 1 28.52 -12.27 21.08
CA MET A 1 27.04 -12.29 21.11
C MET A 1 26.58 -11.72 19.77
N ALA A 2 25.88 -12.50 18.94
CA ALA A 2 25.51 -12.07 17.59
C ALA A 2 24.01 -11.84 17.49
N GLU A 3 23.60 -10.57 17.53
CA GLU A 3 22.31 -10.12 17.03
C GLU A 3 22.54 -9.15 15.87
N LYS A 4 21.76 -9.30 14.80
CA LYS A 4 21.56 -8.26 13.77
C LYS A 4 20.21 -8.43 13.10
N THR A 5 19.24 -7.56 13.42
CA THR A 5 18.16 -7.17 12.51
C THR A 5 17.64 -5.80 12.91
N ILE A 6 17.60 -4.84 11.98
CA ILE A 6 16.80 -3.63 12.13
C ILE A 6 16.02 -3.38 10.84
N LEU A 7 14.70 -3.32 10.97
CA LEU A 7 13.79 -2.82 9.95
C LEU A 7 13.08 -1.60 10.53
N VAL A 8 13.49 -0.41 10.09
CA VAL A 8 12.76 0.84 10.31
C VAL A 8 12.10 1.21 8.99
N GLY A 9 10.78 1.19 8.97
CA GLY A 9 9.97 1.62 7.84
C GLY A 9 8.80 2.46 8.34
N VAL A 10 8.47 3.53 7.62
CA VAL A 10 7.21 4.25 7.87
C VAL A 10 6.10 3.40 7.28
N ILE A 11 5.34 2.74 8.14
CA ILE A 11 4.07 2.12 7.76
C ILE A 11 3.00 3.19 7.99
N PRO A 12 2.46 3.83 6.94
CA PRO A 12 1.44 4.85 7.14
C PRO A 12 0.19 4.21 7.73
N GLU A 13 -0.21 4.68 8.91
CA GLU A 13 -1.46 4.23 9.55
C GLU A 13 -2.67 4.57 8.68
N ALA A 14 -2.75 5.81 8.21
CA ALA A 14 -3.75 6.26 7.24
C ALA A 14 -3.18 7.30 6.28
N MET A 15 -3.46 7.15 4.99
CA MET A 15 -3.14 8.12 3.94
C MET A 15 -4.43 8.68 3.35
N VAL A 16 -4.54 10.00 3.28
CA VAL A 16 -5.71 10.66 2.68
C VAL A 16 -5.39 11.01 1.23
N ILE A 17 -6.26 10.63 0.31
CA ILE A 17 -6.13 10.95 -1.12
C ILE A 17 -7.45 11.49 -1.70
N GLY A 18 -7.34 12.32 -2.73
CA GLY A 18 -8.44 12.71 -3.60
C GLY A 18 -8.59 11.80 -4.82
N PRO A 19 -9.64 12.01 -5.64
CA PRO A 19 -9.93 11.15 -6.80
C PRO A 19 -8.88 11.16 -7.92
N SER A 20 -8.02 12.20 -7.95
CA SER A 20 -6.97 12.37 -8.98
C SER A 20 -5.57 12.05 -8.46
N ASP A 21 -5.46 11.64 -7.19
CA ASP A 21 -4.19 11.29 -6.58
C ASP A 21 -3.86 9.81 -6.81
N GLN A 22 -2.59 9.46 -6.66
CA GLN A 22 -2.12 8.07 -6.59
C GLN A 22 -1.24 7.89 -5.37
N VAL A 23 -1.22 6.66 -4.85
CA VAL A 23 -0.32 6.27 -3.76
C VAL A 23 0.91 5.60 -4.34
N ALA A 24 2.07 5.97 -3.81
CA ALA A 24 3.34 5.35 -4.11
C ALA A 24 3.88 4.67 -2.86
N TRP A 25 4.13 3.37 -2.94
CA TRP A 25 4.88 2.65 -1.93
C TRP A 25 6.29 2.36 -2.44
N VAL A 26 7.26 2.34 -1.54
CA VAL A 26 8.64 2.00 -1.85
C VAL A 26 9.24 1.23 -0.69
N ALA A 27 9.94 0.16 -1.00
CA ALA A 27 10.79 -0.56 -0.06
C ALA A 27 12.21 -0.51 -0.60
N GLY A 28 13.17 -0.11 0.24
CA GLY A 28 14.58 -0.08 -0.15
C GLY A 28 15.13 -1.46 -0.48
N GLU A 29 14.62 -2.49 0.20
CA GLU A 29 15.03 -3.87 0.08
C GLU A 29 13.82 -4.80 0.11
N GLY A 30 13.95 -5.98 -0.49
CA GLY A 30 12.91 -7.01 -0.54
C GLY A 30 11.81 -6.79 -1.58
N GLN A 31 11.07 -7.85 -1.88
CA GLN A 31 9.89 -7.79 -2.74
C GLN A 31 8.72 -7.22 -1.94
N LEU A 32 8.26 -6.03 -2.32
CA LEU A 32 7.11 -5.38 -1.71
C LEU A 32 5.82 -5.89 -2.35
N LYS A 33 4.83 -6.23 -1.51
CA LYS A 33 3.48 -6.55 -1.92
C LYS A 33 2.45 -5.79 -1.08
N ILE A 34 1.53 -5.10 -1.76
CA ILE A 34 0.37 -4.43 -1.17
C ILE A 34 -0.88 -5.20 -1.57
N GLU A 35 -1.67 -5.58 -0.59
CA GLU A 35 -2.85 -6.41 -0.79
C GLU A 35 -4.07 -5.80 -0.09
N PHE A 36 -5.02 -5.34 -0.88
CA PHE A 36 -6.36 -4.98 -0.45
C PHE A 36 -7.25 -6.22 -0.40
N ASP A 37 -8.32 -6.13 0.38
CA ASP A 37 -9.42 -7.09 0.25
C ASP A 37 -9.91 -7.13 -1.21
N ALA A 38 -10.13 -8.35 -1.74
CA ALA A 38 -10.45 -8.57 -3.15
C ALA A 38 -11.70 -7.82 -3.61
N ASN A 39 -12.65 -7.58 -2.70
CA ASN A 39 -13.89 -6.86 -2.99
C ASN A 39 -13.82 -5.39 -2.59
N ARG A 40 -12.75 -4.96 -1.91
CA ARG A 40 -12.59 -3.60 -1.36
C ARG A 40 -11.22 -2.97 -1.64
N SER A 41 -10.81 -2.99 -2.91
CA SER A 41 -9.78 -2.09 -3.43
C SER A 41 -10.42 -0.86 -4.07
N PRO A 42 -9.90 0.36 -3.87
CA PRO A 42 -10.32 1.55 -4.61
C PRO A 42 -9.68 1.64 -6.01
N PHE A 43 -8.70 0.81 -6.32
CA PHE A 43 -7.86 0.89 -7.53
C PHE A 43 -8.14 -0.21 -8.55
N SER A 44 -7.51 -0.18 -9.72
CA SER A 44 -7.72 -1.20 -10.78
C SER A 44 -7.36 -2.63 -10.36
N SER A 45 -6.47 -2.79 -9.38
CA SER A 45 -6.07 -4.07 -8.79
C SER A 45 -6.28 -4.06 -7.28
N ASN A 46 -6.44 -5.23 -6.67
CA ASN A 46 -6.35 -5.42 -5.23
C ASN A 46 -4.95 -5.90 -4.79
N ILE A 47 -4.10 -6.32 -5.73
CA ILE A 47 -2.72 -6.75 -5.46
C ILE A 47 -1.76 -5.91 -6.29
N PHE A 48 -0.75 -5.38 -5.63
CA PHE A 48 0.34 -4.62 -6.25
C PHE A 48 1.67 -5.20 -5.77
N GLN A 49 2.62 -5.40 -6.67
CA GLN A 49 3.94 -5.97 -6.35
C GLN A 49 5.07 -5.23 -7.07
N ALA A 50 6.16 -5.00 -6.37
CA ALA A 50 7.39 -4.42 -6.92
C ALA A 50 8.63 -5.10 -6.31
N PRO A 51 9.71 -5.26 -7.10
CA PRO A 51 11.00 -5.67 -6.54
C PRO A 51 11.61 -4.55 -5.70
N ALA A 52 12.68 -4.88 -4.99
CA ALA A 52 13.45 -3.96 -4.16
C ALA A 52 13.85 -2.69 -4.92
N GLY A 53 13.77 -1.54 -4.24
CA GLY A 53 14.18 -0.24 -4.79
C GLY A 53 13.23 0.36 -5.83
N MET A 54 12.18 -0.35 -6.25
CA MET A 54 11.20 0.16 -7.20
C MET A 54 9.99 0.80 -6.50
N ARG A 55 9.47 1.86 -7.10
CA ARG A 55 8.22 2.49 -6.68
C ARG A 55 7.04 1.67 -7.20
N LEU A 56 6.19 1.25 -6.28
CA LEU A 56 4.92 0.63 -6.57
C LEU A 56 3.83 1.72 -6.61
N LEU A 57 3.17 1.89 -7.75
CA LEU A 57 2.16 2.92 -7.96
C LEU A 57 0.77 2.30 -8.01
N SER A 58 -0.19 2.85 -7.27
CA SER A 58 -1.58 2.37 -7.27
C SER A 58 -2.33 2.70 -8.57
N GLY A 59 -1.89 3.73 -9.28
CA GLY A 59 -2.76 4.49 -10.19
C GLY A 59 -3.82 5.30 -9.42
N THR A 60 -4.68 6.01 -10.14
CA THR A 60 -5.79 6.74 -9.52
C THR A 60 -6.89 5.79 -9.06
N PRO A 61 -7.67 6.16 -8.03
CA PRO A 61 -8.91 5.47 -7.71
C PRO A 61 -9.80 5.28 -8.95
N ARG A 62 -10.53 4.17 -9.02
CA ARG A 62 -11.44 3.90 -10.14
C ARG A 62 -12.55 4.96 -10.16
N PRO A 63 -12.97 5.45 -11.35
CA PRO A 63 -14.12 6.33 -11.46
C PRO A 63 -15.36 5.74 -10.77
N GLY A 64 -16.08 6.58 -10.00
CA GLY A 64 -17.27 6.15 -9.26
C GLY A 64 -16.98 5.39 -7.95
N THR A 65 -15.71 5.23 -7.56
CA THR A 65 -15.38 4.70 -6.22
C THR A 65 -15.93 5.65 -5.16
N LYS A 66 -16.73 5.11 -4.24
CA LYS A 66 -17.31 5.90 -3.15
C LYS A 66 -16.20 6.34 -2.18
N PRO A 67 -16.29 7.57 -1.62
CA PRO A 67 -15.43 8.00 -0.53
C PRO A 67 -15.50 7.01 0.64
N GLY A 68 -14.38 6.87 1.36
CA GLY A 68 -14.32 5.94 2.48
C GLY A 68 -12.91 5.44 2.76
N SER A 69 -12.84 4.51 3.71
CA SER A 69 -11.62 3.85 4.13
C SER A 69 -11.42 2.52 3.38
N PHE A 70 -10.19 2.31 2.91
CA PHE A 70 -9.73 1.11 2.21
C PHE A 70 -8.47 0.59 2.89
N ARG A 71 -8.61 -0.49 3.64
CA ARG A 71 -7.50 -1.13 4.36
C ARG A 71 -6.75 -2.10 3.45
N TYR A 72 -5.44 -2.18 3.64
CA TYR A 72 -4.56 -3.12 2.95
C TYR A 72 -3.55 -3.75 3.91
N ARG A 73 -3.07 -4.94 3.54
CA ARG A 73 -1.92 -5.61 4.14
C ARG A 73 -0.67 -5.27 3.36
N LEU A 74 0.42 -5.07 4.09
CA LEU A 74 1.74 -4.83 3.54
C LEU A 74 2.61 -6.04 3.85
N TRP A 75 3.24 -6.56 2.79
CA TRP A 75 4.07 -7.74 2.83
C TRP A 75 5.45 -7.41 2.26
N LEU A 76 6.49 -8.01 2.83
CA LEU A 76 7.85 -7.93 2.34
C LEU A 76 8.46 -9.34 2.28
N ASN A 77 8.92 -9.77 1.11
CA ASN A 77 9.41 -11.14 0.88
C ASN A 77 8.43 -12.21 1.39
N ASP A 78 7.14 -12.03 1.06
CA ASP A 78 6.02 -12.86 1.51
C ASP A 78 5.80 -12.96 3.03
N GLN A 79 6.52 -12.18 3.83
CA GLN A 79 6.23 -12.00 5.24
C GLN A 79 5.29 -10.81 5.44
N TRP A 80 4.21 -11.02 6.19
CA TRP A 80 3.33 -9.92 6.59
C TRP A 80 4.07 -9.04 7.61
N ILE A 81 4.16 -7.74 7.33
CA ILE A 81 4.86 -6.79 8.20
C ILE A 81 3.96 -5.67 8.75
N GLY A 82 2.72 -5.55 8.25
CA GLY A 82 1.76 -4.61 8.82
C GLY A 82 0.53 -4.36 7.94
N SER A 83 -0.27 -3.38 8.35
CA SER A 83 -1.43 -2.92 7.60
C SER A 83 -1.44 -1.41 7.52
N GLY A 84 -2.04 -0.87 6.47
CA GLY A 84 -2.30 0.55 6.33
C GLY A 84 -3.72 0.80 5.82
N GLU A 85 -4.10 2.07 5.82
CA GLU A 85 -5.39 2.53 5.36
C GLU A 85 -5.24 3.65 4.33
N ILE A 86 -6.10 3.64 3.33
CA ILE A 86 -6.30 4.79 2.43
C ILE A 86 -7.69 5.35 2.68
N ILE A 87 -7.77 6.63 2.96
CA ILE A 87 -9.01 7.39 3.09
C ILE A 87 -9.20 8.19 1.81
N LEU A 88 -10.12 7.74 0.96
CA LEU A 88 -10.53 8.48 -0.23
C LEU A 88 -11.55 9.55 0.18
N ARG A 89 -11.21 10.82 -0.05
CA ARG A 89 -12.13 11.95 0.14
C ARG A 89 -12.97 12.21 -1.10
N GLU A 90 -14.08 12.90 -0.89
CA GLU A 90 -14.81 13.56 -1.97
C GLU A 90 -13.93 14.62 -2.63
N LYS A 91 -14.30 14.93 -3.87
CA LYS A 91 -13.62 15.94 -4.67
C LYS A 91 -13.88 17.34 -4.13
#